data_AF-A0A3N5SPI7-F1
#
_entry.id   AF-A0A3N5SPI7-F1
#
_cell.length_a   1.000
_cell.length_b   1.000
_cell.length_c   1.000
_cell.angle_alpha   90.00
_cell.angle_beta   90.00
_cell.angle_gamma   90.00
#
_symmetry.space_group_name_H-M   'P 1'
#
loop_
_entity.id
_entity.type
_entity.pdbx_description
1 polymer ?
#
loop_
_entity_poly.entity_id
_entity_poly.type
_entity_poly.pdbx_seq_one_letter_code
_entity_poly.pdbx_strand_id
1 'polypeptide(L)'
;MTNKPSPAAFPIESGHPLSKSLLWALQARYFRDQGIAAWSSNTVPSYITSNPSIAHAYARVVFGYLRDLLPTLDTSQPVYLLELGAGSGRFAFYFLRRLRELLEWVPGVRVCYVLSDYARRNVGFW
;
A
#
# COMPACT_ATOMS: atom_id res chain seq x y z
N MET A 1 16.04 -35.34 27.65
CA MET A 1 15.24 -34.19 27.16
C MET A 1 13.84 -34.69 26.89
N THR A 2 12.88 -34.39 27.76
CA THR A 2 11.50 -34.87 27.66
C THR A 2 10.74 -34.03 26.63
N ASN A 3 10.28 -34.68 25.57
CA ASN A 3 9.49 -34.04 24.51
C ASN A 3 8.10 -33.72 25.09
N LYS A 4 7.82 -32.44 25.38
CA LYS A 4 6.52 -32.00 25.87
C LYS A 4 5.50 -32.20 24.73
N PRO A 5 4.39 -32.92 24.91
CA PRO A 5 3.39 -33.05 23.87
C PRO A 5 2.86 -31.66 23.52
N SER A 6 2.85 -31.33 22.22
CA SER A 6 2.24 -30.09 21.74
C SER A 6 0.74 -30.12 22.11
N PRO A 7 0.16 -29.02 22.60
CA PRO A 7 -1.26 -28.99 22.94
C PRO A 7 -2.11 -29.41 21.73
N ALA A 8 -3.21 -30.12 22.01
CA ALA A 8 -4.16 -30.49 20.96
C ALA A 8 -4.64 -29.23 20.23
N ALA A 9 -4.49 -29.20 18.91
CA ALA A 9 -4.99 -28.10 18.08
C ALA A 9 -6.51 -28.24 17.91
N PHE A 10 -7.25 -27.19 18.24
CA PHE A 10 -8.70 -27.12 18.06
C PHE A 10 -9.02 -26.23 16.86
N PRO A 11 -9.68 -26.75 15.81
CA PRO A 11 -10.03 -25.93 14.65
C PRO A 11 -11.06 -24.87 15.06
N ILE A 12 -10.73 -23.60 14.83
CA ILE A 12 -11.61 -22.44 15.13
C ILE A 12 -12.55 -22.15 13.94
N GLU A 13 -12.18 -22.56 12.73
CA GLU A 13 -12.98 -22.40 11.51
C GLU A 13 -12.62 -23.50 10.49
N SER A 14 -13.59 -23.91 9.66
CA SER A 14 -13.37 -24.75 8.48
C SER A 14 -12.96 -23.91 7.25
N GLY A 15 -12.48 -24.55 6.19
CA GLY A 15 -12.02 -23.86 4.98
C GLY A 15 -13.13 -23.03 4.30
N HIS A 16 -12.88 -21.73 4.16
CA HIS A 16 -13.70 -20.77 3.41
C HIS A 16 -12.81 -19.95 2.48
N PRO A 17 -13.37 -19.31 1.42
CA PRO A 17 -12.67 -18.23 0.73
C PRO A 17 -12.14 -17.21 1.74
N LEU A 18 -10.91 -16.72 1.56
CA LEU A 18 -10.26 -15.82 2.54
C LEU A 18 -11.16 -14.62 2.89
N SER A 19 -11.80 -13.99 1.91
CA SER A 19 -12.70 -12.84 2.14
C SER A 19 -13.92 -13.13 3.02
N LYS A 20 -14.23 -14.39 3.29
CA LYS A 20 -15.32 -14.85 4.15
C LYS A 20 -14.84 -15.51 5.43
N SER A 21 -13.52 -15.62 5.66
CA SER A 21 -12.97 -16.31 6.82
C SER A 21 -12.92 -15.43 8.06
N LEU A 22 -12.87 -16.08 9.22
CA LEU A 22 -12.64 -15.44 10.51
C LEU A 22 -11.31 -14.67 10.50
N LEU A 23 -10.27 -15.22 9.87
CA LEU A 23 -8.97 -14.56 9.76
C LEU A 23 -9.10 -13.19 9.09
N TRP A 24 -9.86 -13.10 7.99
CA TRP A 24 -10.10 -11.84 7.30
C TRP A 24 -10.84 -10.83 8.17
N ALA A 25 -11.89 -11.27 8.88
CA ALA A 25 -12.62 -10.42 9.81
C ALA A 25 -11.72 -9.89 10.95
N LEU A 26 -10.85 -10.74 11.50
CA LEU A 26 -9.90 -10.39 12.54
C LEU A 26 -8.85 -9.38 12.04
N GLN A 27 -8.30 -9.60 10.85
CA GLN A 27 -7.33 -8.70 10.22
C GLN A 27 -7.96 -7.33 9.91
N ALA A 28 -9.15 -7.31 9.32
CA ALA A 28 -9.86 -6.08 9.00
C ALA A 28 -10.18 -5.26 10.26
N ARG A 29 -10.61 -5.95 11.34
CA ARG A 29 -10.81 -5.32 12.65
C ARG A 29 -9.52 -4.72 13.20
N TYR A 30 -8.43 -5.48 13.18
CA TYR A 30 -7.15 -5.01 13.69
C TYR A 30 -6.70 -3.70 13.03
N PHE A 31 -6.63 -3.64 11.69
CA PHE A 31 -6.15 -2.45 11.00
C PHE A 31 -7.11 -1.25 11.12
N ARG A 32 -8.42 -1.50 11.13
CA ARG A 32 -9.42 -0.44 11.36
C ARG A 32 -9.26 0.19 12.75
N ASP A 33 -9.06 -0.64 13.77
CA ASP A 33 -9.06 -0.20 15.16
C ASP A 33 -7.71 0.42 15.54
N GLN A 34 -6.59 -0.21 15.15
CA GLN A 34 -5.25 0.32 15.41
C GLN A 34 -4.98 1.59 14.60
N GLY A 35 -5.39 1.64 13.32
CA GLY A 35 -5.03 2.75 12.44
C GLY A 35 -3.53 3.03 12.53
N ILE A 36 -3.14 4.31 12.49
CA ILE A 36 -1.74 4.73 12.44
C ILE A 36 -0.84 4.08 13.51
N ALA A 37 -1.41 3.72 14.67
CA ALA A 37 -0.70 3.06 15.76
C ALA A 37 -0.04 1.74 15.31
N ALA A 38 -0.64 0.98 14.39
CA ALA A 38 -0.07 -0.25 13.87
C ALA A 38 1.29 -0.04 13.19
N TRP A 39 1.54 1.16 12.67
CA TRP A 39 2.77 1.55 11.99
C TRP A 39 3.74 2.30 12.91
N SER A 40 3.25 3.17 13.79
CA SER A 40 4.10 3.99 14.67
C SER A 40 4.75 3.19 15.81
N SER A 41 4.10 2.12 16.28
CA SER A 41 4.65 1.22 17.31
C SER A 41 5.61 0.16 16.74
N ASN A 42 5.85 0.16 15.43
CA ASN A 42 6.60 -0.87 14.71
C ASN A 42 6.04 -2.30 14.90
N THR A 43 4.78 -2.44 15.33
CA THR A 43 4.10 -3.75 15.44
C THR A 43 3.91 -4.38 14.07
N VAL A 44 3.62 -3.58 13.03
CA VAL A 44 3.61 -4.02 11.64
C VAL A 44 4.91 -3.57 10.97
N PRO A 45 5.80 -4.49 10.58
CA PRO A 45 7.03 -4.15 9.87
C PRO A 45 6.71 -3.49 8.52
N SER A 46 7.02 -2.19 8.40
CA SER A 46 6.70 -1.42 7.19
C SER A 46 7.92 -1.11 6.32
N TYR A 47 9.14 -1.31 6.80
CA TYR A 47 10.34 -0.92 6.05
C TYR A 47 10.55 -1.76 4.79
N ILE A 48 10.13 -3.03 4.80
CA ILE A 48 10.25 -3.90 3.63
C ILE A 48 9.39 -3.45 2.44
N THR A 49 8.30 -2.71 2.67
CA THR A 49 7.40 -2.22 1.60
C THR A 49 7.41 -0.70 1.45
N SER A 50 7.82 0.04 2.47
CA SER A 50 7.78 1.51 2.50
C SER A 50 9.16 2.09 2.81
N ASN A 51 10.10 1.99 1.87
CA ASN A 51 11.42 2.60 1.94
C ASN A 51 11.76 3.35 0.64
N PRO A 52 12.75 4.27 0.65
CA PRO A 52 13.11 5.06 -0.53
C PRO A 52 13.50 4.21 -1.75
N SER A 53 14.27 3.13 -1.55
CA SER A 53 14.75 2.28 -2.66
C SER A 53 13.60 1.65 -3.44
N ILE A 54 12.62 1.08 -2.73
CA ILE A 54 11.42 0.49 -3.35
C ILE A 54 10.55 1.58 -4.00
N ALA A 55 10.31 2.69 -3.31
CA ALA A 55 9.50 3.78 -3.85
C ALA A 55 10.10 4.36 -5.14
N HIS A 56 11.42 4.53 -5.18
CA HIS A 56 12.12 5.00 -6.37
C HIS A 56 12.05 3.99 -7.53
N ALA A 57 12.18 2.70 -7.24
CA ALA A 57 12.03 1.65 -8.26
C ALA A 57 10.63 1.69 -8.87
N TYR A 58 9.58 1.81 -8.05
CA TYR A 58 8.20 1.90 -8.51
C TYR A 58 7.95 3.18 -9.32
N ALA A 59 8.49 4.32 -8.88
CA ALA A 59 8.37 5.58 -9.62
C ALA A 59 8.97 5.47 -11.03
N ARG A 60 10.10 4.76 -11.19
CA ARG A 60 10.69 4.48 -12.51
C ARG A 60 9.83 3.60 -13.39
N VAL A 61 9.18 2.58 -12.82
CA VAL A 61 8.24 1.71 -13.56
C VAL A 61 7.06 2.53 -14.09
N VAL A 62 6.44 3.33 -13.22
CA VAL A 62 5.32 4.21 -13.59
C VAL A 62 5.75 5.25 -14.62
N PHE A 63 6.92 5.87 -14.45
CA PHE A 63 7.47 6.79 -15.44
C PHE A 63 7.66 6.15 -16.82
N GLY A 64 8.24 4.94 -16.87
CA GLY A 64 8.38 4.20 -18.12
C GLY A 64 7.04 3.95 -18.80
N TYR A 65 6.04 3.52 -18.02
CA TYR A 65 4.69 3.31 -18.51
C TYR A 65 4.04 4.60 -19.07
N LEU A 66 4.17 5.73 -18.36
CA LEU A 66 3.63 7.02 -18.82
C LEU A 66 4.30 7.52 -20.10
N ARG A 67 5.63 7.37 -20.21
CA ARG A 67 6.38 7.71 -21.42
C ARG A 67 5.89 6.89 -22.61
N ASP A 68 5.68 5.59 -22.42
CA ASP A 68 5.28 4.69 -23.49
C ASP A 68 3.82 4.93 -23.93
N LEU A 69 2.96 5.42 -23.02
CA LEU A 69 1.58 5.83 -23.32
C LEU A 69 1.45 7.25 -23.89
N LEU A 70 2.48 8.10 -23.76
CA LEU A 70 2.40 9.51 -24.14
C LEU A 70 1.81 9.76 -25.55
N PRO A 71 2.14 8.98 -26.60
CA PRO A 71 1.59 9.20 -27.94
C PRO A 71 0.08 8.96 -28.06
N THR A 72 -0.52 8.20 -27.15
CA THR A 72 -1.95 7.81 -27.18
C THR A 72 -2.75 8.40 -26.03
N LEU A 73 -2.09 9.12 -25.11
CA LEU A 73 -2.72 9.68 -23.93
C LEU A 73 -3.50 10.96 -24.28
N ASP A 74 -4.75 11.04 -23.81
CA ASP A 74 -5.48 12.30 -23.76
C ASP A 74 -4.92 13.19 -22.65
N THR A 75 -4.03 14.11 -23.02
CA THR A 75 -3.38 15.04 -22.08
C THR A 75 -4.33 16.10 -21.51
N SER A 76 -5.56 16.21 -22.03
CA SER A 76 -6.62 17.03 -21.45
C SER A 76 -7.21 16.44 -20.18
N GLN A 77 -6.91 15.18 -19.85
CA GLN A 77 -7.31 14.48 -18.63
C GLN A 77 -6.10 14.09 -17.78
N PRO A 78 -6.22 14.03 -16.45
CA PRO A 78 -5.14 13.50 -15.62
C PRO A 78 -5.09 11.98 -15.65
N VAL A 79 -3.89 11.42 -15.56
CA VAL A 79 -3.69 9.99 -15.26
C VAL A 79 -3.86 9.78 -13.76
N TYR A 80 -4.82 8.96 -13.37
CA TYR A 80 -5.05 8.60 -11.98
C TYR A 80 -4.16 7.43 -11.57
N LEU A 81 -3.36 7.64 -10.52
CA LEU A 81 -2.58 6.60 -9.87
C LEU A 81 -3.19 6.29 -8.52
N LEU A 82 -3.80 5.12 -8.37
CA LEU A 82 -4.47 4.69 -7.13
C LEU A 82 -3.53 3.80 -6.31
N GLU A 83 -3.21 4.22 -5.09
CA GLU A 83 -2.57 3.38 -4.08
C GLU A 83 -3.63 2.76 -3.17
N LEU A 84 -3.63 1.43 -3.07
CA LEU A 84 -4.55 0.67 -2.22
C LEU A 84 -3.86 0.27 -0.93
N GLY A 85 -4.36 0.76 0.21
CA GLY A 85 -3.82 0.41 1.53
C GLY A 85 -2.52 1.16 1.82
N ALA A 86 -2.57 2.48 1.72
CA ALA A 86 -1.42 3.37 1.89
C ALA A 86 -0.75 3.33 3.28
N GLY A 87 -1.44 2.80 4.29
CA GLY A 87 -0.90 2.66 5.64
C GLY A 87 -0.48 4.01 6.22
N SER A 88 0.80 4.15 6.56
CA SER A 88 1.34 5.40 7.09
C SER A 88 1.53 6.51 6.05
N GLY A 89 1.36 6.23 4.75
CA GLY A 89 1.66 7.17 3.66
C GLY A 89 3.15 7.36 3.36
N ARG A 90 4.04 6.66 4.08
CA ARG A 90 5.50 6.81 3.91
C ARG A 90 5.98 6.39 2.52
N PHE A 91 5.39 5.33 1.95
CA PHE A 91 5.69 4.93 0.57
C PHE A 91 5.31 6.06 -0.41
N ALA A 92 4.07 6.53 -0.34
CA ALA A 92 3.55 7.61 -1.17
C ALA A 92 4.44 8.85 -1.15
N PHE A 93 4.92 9.25 0.03
CA PHE A 93 5.82 10.39 0.17
C PHE A 93 7.10 10.25 -0.68
N TYR A 94 7.82 9.13 -0.54
CA TYR A 94 9.04 8.89 -1.31
C TYR A 94 8.75 8.70 -2.80
N PHE A 95 7.67 7.99 -3.11
CA PHE A 95 7.24 7.71 -4.48
C PHE A 95 6.91 9.01 -5.22
N LEU A 96 6.08 9.88 -4.63
CA LEU A 96 5.66 11.14 -5.22
C LEU A 96 6.81 12.12 -5.39
N ARG A 97 7.72 12.20 -4.41
CA ARG A 97 8.95 13.00 -4.56
C ARG A 97 9.73 12.58 -5.80
N ARG A 98 9.98 11.27 -5.96
CA ARG A 98 10.75 10.76 -7.09
C ARG A 98 9.98 10.84 -8.41
N LEU A 99 8.68 10.55 -8.40
CA LEU A 99 7.86 10.63 -9.59
C LEU A 99 7.79 12.08 -10.12
N ARG A 100 7.66 13.07 -9.23
CA ARG A 100 7.65 14.49 -9.62
C ARG A 100 8.89 14.88 -10.42
N GLU A 101 10.08 14.46 -10.00
CA GLU A 101 11.33 14.69 -10.73
C GLU A 101 11.35 14.00 -12.09
N LEU A 102 10.79 12.79 -12.18
CA LEU A 102 10.73 12.02 -13.43
C LEU A 102 9.72 12.60 -14.42
N LEU A 103 8.61 13.19 -13.94
CA LEU A 103 7.58 13.78 -14.79
C LEU A 103 8.08 15.01 -15.58
N GLU A 104 9.19 15.64 -15.17
CA GLU A 104 9.84 16.70 -15.94
C GLU A 104 10.29 16.23 -17.34
N TRP A 105 10.50 14.93 -17.52
CA TRP A 105 10.91 14.31 -18.79
C TRP A 105 9.74 13.88 -19.68
N VAL A 106 8.49 14.04 -19.24
CA VAL A 106 7.26 13.76 -20.00
C VAL A 106 6.30 14.95 -19.91
N PRO A 107 6.66 16.10 -20.50
CA PRO A 107 5.86 17.32 -20.39
C PRO A 107 4.45 17.12 -20.96
N GLY A 108 3.47 17.75 -20.32
CA GLY A 108 2.05 17.65 -20.71
C GLY A 108 1.27 16.52 -20.02
N VAL A 109 1.95 15.55 -19.40
CA VAL A 109 1.26 14.52 -18.58
C VAL A 109 0.89 15.13 -17.23
N ARG A 110 -0.42 15.19 -16.94
CA ARG A 110 -0.92 15.54 -15.61
C ARG A 110 -1.21 14.26 -14.85
N VAL A 111 -0.72 14.15 -13.61
CA VAL A 111 -0.95 12.98 -12.75
C VAL A 111 -1.78 13.39 -11.55
N CYS A 112 -2.82 12.62 -11.25
CA CYS A 112 -3.57 12.70 -10.00
C CYS A 112 -3.27 11.46 -9.16
N TYR A 113 -2.66 11.65 -7.99
CA TYR A 113 -2.40 10.54 -7.08
C TYR A 113 -3.55 10.38 -6.09
N VAL A 114 -4.16 9.21 -6.05
CA VAL A 114 -5.24 8.87 -5.13
C VAL A 114 -4.67 7.97 -4.04
N LEU A 115 -4.39 8.57 -2.89
CA LEU A 115 -3.94 7.87 -1.69
C LEU A 115 -5.16 7.29 -0.98
N SER A 116 -5.29 5.97 -0.92
CA SER A 116 -6.47 5.33 -0.32
C SER A 116 -6.11 4.32 0.77
N ASP A 117 -6.93 4.26 1.81
CA ASP A 117 -6.85 3.25 2.85
C ASP A 117 -8.25 2.97 3.40
N TYR A 118 -8.50 1.70 3.73
CA TYR A 118 -9.74 1.25 4.35
C TYR A 118 -9.88 1.80 5.79
N ALA A 119 -8.77 1.92 6.52
CA ALA A 119 -8.75 2.45 7.87
C ALA A 119 -8.90 3.97 7.83
N ARG A 120 -10.10 4.47 8.13
CA ARG A 120 -10.40 5.92 8.23
C ARG A 120 -9.44 6.69 9.14
N ARG A 121 -8.89 6.02 10.16
CA ARG A 121 -7.88 6.60 11.06
C ARG A 121 -6.57 6.94 10.36
N ASN A 122 -6.18 6.19 9.34
CA ASN A 122 -5.00 6.53 8.52
C ASN A 122 -5.31 7.75 7.65
N VAL A 123 -6.47 7.75 7.01
CA VAL A 123 -6.92 8.87 6.16
C VAL A 123 -7.00 10.18 6.94
N GLY A 124 -7.48 10.15 8.19
CA GLY A 124 -7.53 11.33 9.04
C GLY A 124 -6.20 11.73 9.70
N PHE A 125 -5.15 10.90 9.58
CA PHE A 125 -3.83 11.19 10.11
C PHE A 125 -2.93 11.90 9.10
N TRP A 126 -3.05 11.56 7.81
CA TRP A 126 -2.28 12.19 6.73
C TRP A 126 -2.62 13.68 6.59
#